data_AF-A0A1A2V1Z5-F1
#
_entry.id   AF-A0A1A2V1Z5-F1
#
_cell.length_a   1.000
_cell.length_b   1.000
_cell.length_c   1.000
_cell.angle_alpha   90.00
_cell.angle_beta   90.00
_cell.angle_gamma   90.00
#
_symmetry.space_group_name_H-M   'P 1'
#
loop_
_entity.id
_entity.type
_entity.pdbx_description
1 polymer ?
#
loop_
_entity_poly.entity_id
_entity_poly.type
_entity_poly.pdbx_seq_one_letter_code
_entity_poly.pdbx_strand_id
1 'polypeptide(L)'
;MIKVPGGDIVAAINGSSAFGEVPRAIIAFAQDQQVDDDFQWVLSQEKNNLGRKDLALTYTIKSTEVCTDDGHKTQVGQFVLGEWSDRRVADVFQADKATARLGPQSWEVLDAVHQGPGEVNIATVAARTRMSSNDAGKYLLRLARSGLLTKVPGKRGVYDWPGRLRDELRRPTGGGGCG
;
A
#
# COMPACT_ATOMS: atom_id res chain seq x y z
N MET A 1 -18.32 6.89 -24.02
CA MET A 1 -18.18 6.02 -22.83
C MET A 1 -16.81 6.32 -22.21
N ILE A 2 -16.76 7.20 -21.21
CA ILE A 2 -15.50 7.56 -20.55
C ILE A 2 -15.16 6.43 -19.58
N LYS A 3 -14.04 5.74 -19.86
CA LYS A 3 -13.48 4.73 -18.98
C LYS A 3 -12.82 5.46 -17.82
N VAL A 4 -13.55 5.60 -16.70
CA VAL A 4 -12.96 6.10 -15.45
C VAL A 4 -11.85 5.13 -15.05
N PRO A 5 -10.61 5.60 -14.81
CA PRO A 5 -9.53 4.72 -14.41
C PRO A 5 -9.89 4.10 -13.06
N GLY A 6 -9.75 2.78 -12.95
CA GLY A 6 -10.20 1.97 -11.81
C GLY A 6 -9.48 2.19 -10.47
N GLY A 7 -8.90 3.36 -10.25
CA GLY A 7 -8.20 3.79 -9.03
C GLY A 7 -8.79 5.05 -8.37
N ASP A 8 -9.92 5.57 -8.84
CA ASP A 8 -10.56 6.75 -8.24
C ASP A 8 -11.28 6.39 -6.92
N ILE A 9 -10.58 6.58 -5.79
CA ILE A 9 -11.13 6.42 -4.44
C ILE A 9 -12.38 7.29 -4.24
N VAL A 10 -12.38 8.49 -4.80
CA VAL A 10 -13.48 9.45 -4.65
C VAL A 10 -14.74 8.92 -5.34
N ALA A 11 -14.59 8.29 -6.50
CA ALA A 11 -15.68 7.60 -7.17
C ALA A 11 -16.12 6.32 -6.42
N ALA A 12 -15.18 5.58 -5.84
CA ALA A 12 -15.46 4.34 -5.10
C ALA A 12 -16.26 4.57 -3.81
N ILE A 13 -16.02 5.68 -3.11
CA ILE A 13 -16.74 6.04 -1.88
C ILE A 13 -18.15 6.55 -2.20
N ASN A 14 -18.29 7.35 -3.25
CA ASN A 14 -19.51 8.13 -3.45
C ASN A 14 -20.61 7.44 -4.25
N GLY A 15 -20.33 6.29 -4.90
CA GLY A 15 -21.31 5.54 -5.72
C GLY A 15 -21.89 6.29 -6.93
N SER A 16 -21.68 7.61 -6.99
CA SER A 16 -22.15 8.57 -7.98
C SER A 16 -21.05 9.62 -8.16
N SER A 17 -20.70 9.92 -9.41
CA SER A 17 -19.61 10.84 -9.77
C SER A 17 -19.85 12.29 -9.30
N ALA A 18 -21.10 12.68 -9.03
CA ALA A 18 -21.46 14.05 -8.72
C ALA A 18 -21.02 14.51 -7.30
N PHE A 19 -20.96 13.61 -6.32
CA PHE A 19 -20.55 13.97 -4.96
C PHE A 19 -19.04 14.20 -4.82
N GLY A 20 -18.26 13.58 -5.71
CA GLY A 20 -16.82 13.80 -5.78
C GLY A 20 -16.44 15.23 -6.11
N GLU A 21 -17.32 16.01 -6.76
CA GLU A 21 -17.04 17.36 -7.24
C GLU A 21 -17.18 18.45 -6.17
N VAL A 22 -18.04 18.24 -5.17
CA VAL A 22 -18.32 19.21 -4.10
C VAL A 22 -17.14 19.45 -3.15
N PRO A 23 -16.47 18.42 -2.57
CA PRO A 23 -15.43 18.64 -1.58
C PRO A 23 -14.21 19.32 -2.20
N ARG A 24 -13.67 20.31 -1.50
CA ARG A 24 -12.44 21.03 -1.91
C ARG A 24 -11.16 20.24 -1.59
N ALA A 25 -11.23 19.36 -0.58
CA ALA A 25 -10.19 18.41 -0.24
C ALA A 25 -10.80 17.11 0.32
N ILE A 26 -10.13 15.98 0.10
CA ILE A 26 -10.48 14.66 0.66
C ILE A 26 -9.19 14.04 1.20
N ILE A 27 -9.23 13.62 2.46
CA ILE A 27 -8.20 12.79 3.10
C ILE A 27 -8.81 11.41 3.33
N ALA A 28 -8.15 10.38 2.82
CA ALA A 28 -8.54 9.00 3.02
C ALA A 28 -7.60 8.32 4.02
N PHE A 29 -8.09 7.28 4.68
CA PHE A 29 -7.36 6.45 5.63
C PHE A 29 -7.56 4.99 5.25
N ALA A 30 -6.50 4.19 5.31
CA ALA A 30 -6.58 2.76 5.10
C ALA A 30 -5.54 2.00 5.92
N GLN A 31 -5.83 0.72 6.16
CA GLN A 31 -4.88 -0.24 6.67
C GLN A 31 -4.22 -0.93 5.47
N ASP A 32 -2.91 -0.79 5.33
CA ASP A 32 -2.11 -1.53 4.36
C ASP A 32 -1.68 -2.86 4.96
N GLN A 33 -2.37 -3.92 4.55
CA GLN A 33 -2.09 -5.30 5.00
C GLN A 33 -1.00 -5.97 4.16
N GLN A 34 -0.43 -5.27 3.18
CA GLN A 34 0.59 -5.86 2.33
C GLN A 34 2.00 -5.70 2.92
N VAL A 35 2.22 -4.76 3.84
CA VAL A 35 3.52 -4.53 4.46
C VAL A 35 3.93 -5.76 5.28
N ASP A 36 5.21 -6.16 5.20
CA ASP A 36 5.78 -7.37 5.81
C ASP A 36 5.31 -7.57 7.27
N ASP A 37 4.80 -8.76 7.63
CA ASP A 37 4.38 -9.29 8.96
C ASP A 37 3.56 -8.37 9.90
N ASP A 38 3.40 -7.09 9.57
CA ASP A 38 2.78 -6.00 10.31
C ASP A 38 1.90 -5.16 9.37
N PHE A 39 0.71 -4.78 9.84
CA PHE A 39 -0.12 -3.83 9.10
C PHE A 39 0.39 -2.39 9.31
N GLN A 40 0.45 -1.62 8.24
CA GLN A 40 0.79 -0.19 8.31
C GLN A 40 -0.47 0.65 8.06
N TRP A 41 -0.78 1.60 8.93
CA TRP A 41 -1.87 2.54 8.64
C TRP A 41 -1.35 3.72 7.83
N VAL A 42 -2.07 4.03 6.75
CA VAL A 42 -1.72 5.07 5.78
C VAL A 42 -2.87 6.05 5.65
N LEU A 43 -2.54 7.33 5.62
CA LEU A 43 -3.46 8.38 5.19
C LEU A 43 -2.89 9.09 3.97
N SER A 44 -3.76 9.49 3.04
CA SER A 44 -3.34 10.27 1.88
C SER A 44 -4.42 11.22 1.41
N GLN A 45 -3.98 12.31 0.78
CA GLN A 45 -4.88 13.28 0.17
C GLN A 45 -5.30 12.83 -1.23
N GLU A 46 -6.54 12.39 -1.37
CA GLU A 46 -7.09 11.89 -2.64
C GLU A 46 -7.65 13.03 -3.51
N LYS A 47 -8.05 14.14 -2.88
CA LYS A 47 -8.48 15.35 -3.60
C LYS A 47 -7.94 16.61 -2.94
N ASN A 48 -7.50 17.56 -3.76
CA ASN A 48 -7.18 18.93 -3.37
C ASN A 48 -7.32 19.85 -4.58
N ASN A 49 -8.10 20.92 -4.47
CA ASN A 49 -8.30 21.86 -5.58
C ASN A 49 -7.44 23.13 -5.48
N LEU A 50 -6.75 23.35 -4.36
CA LEU A 50 -6.11 24.64 -4.04
C LEU A 50 -4.66 24.51 -3.52
N GLY A 51 -4.07 23.32 -3.56
CA GLY A 51 -2.72 23.10 -3.03
C GLY A 51 -2.02 21.85 -3.57
N ARG A 52 -0.87 21.52 -2.96
CA ARG A 52 -0.10 20.31 -3.27
C ARG A 52 -0.93 19.04 -3.02
N LYS A 53 -0.72 18.01 -3.84
CA LYS A 53 -1.48 16.74 -3.85
C LYS A 53 -0.64 15.53 -3.42
N ASP A 54 0.53 15.76 -2.84
CA ASP A 54 1.52 14.73 -2.51
C ASP A 54 1.46 14.28 -1.06
N LEU A 55 0.50 14.76 -0.25
CA LEU A 55 0.36 14.32 1.14
C LEU A 55 0.02 12.83 1.20
N ALA A 56 0.93 12.08 1.79
CA ALA A 56 0.76 10.71 2.22
C ALA A 56 1.63 10.47 3.45
N LEU A 57 1.03 10.02 4.55
CA LEU A 57 1.69 9.81 5.82
C LEU A 57 1.27 8.46 6.40
N THR A 58 2.10 7.92 7.28
CA THR A 58 1.69 6.85 8.19
C THR A 58 0.94 7.43 9.38
N TYR A 59 0.15 6.62 10.08
CA TYR A 59 -0.41 7.03 11.36
C TYR A 59 -0.56 5.84 12.31
N THR A 60 -0.88 6.12 13.56
CA THR A 60 -1.31 5.12 14.53
C THR A 60 -2.30 5.74 15.50
N ILE A 61 -3.04 4.90 16.21
CA ILE A 61 -3.92 5.32 17.31
C ILE A 61 -3.34 4.74 18.59
N LYS A 62 -2.84 5.58 19.47
CA LYS A 62 -2.28 5.18 20.78
C LYS A 62 -3.32 5.40 21.87
N SER A 63 -3.32 4.55 22.89
CA SER A 63 -4.09 4.84 24.10
C SER A 63 -3.36 5.93 24.91
N THR A 64 -4.08 6.98 25.32
CA THR A 64 -3.57 8.02 26.20
C THR A 64 -4.54 8.29 27.34
N GLU A 65 -4.01 8.66 28.50
CA GLU A 65 -4.80 9.04 29.67
C GLU A 65 -5.14 10.53 29.60
N VAL A 66 -6.41 10.87 29.82
CA VAL A 66 -6.87 12.25 29.97
C VAL A 66 -7.62 12.42 31.28
N CYS A 67 -7.45 13.59 31.91
CA CYS A 67 -8.25 14.00 33.05
C CYS A 67 -9.51 14.71 32.54
N THR A 68 -10.68 14.29 33.01
CA THR A 68 -11.94 15.01 32.78
C THR A 68 -12.08 16.15 33.79
N ASP A 69 -13.00 17.07 33.51
CA ASP A 69 -13.26 18.25 34.38
C ASP A 69 -13.70 17.86 35.80
N ASP A 70 -14.27 16.66 35.97
CA ASP A 70 -14.65 16.10 37.26
C ASP A 70 -13.49 15.41 38.00
N GLY A 71 -12.27 15.48 37.46
CA GLY A 71 -11.04 14.92 38.06
C GLY A 71 -10.82 13.43 37.80
N HIS A 72 -11.66 12.79 36.99
CA HIS A 72 -11.53 11.37 36.66
C HIS A 72 -10.51 11.16 35.54
N LYS A 73 -9.73 10.08 35.65
CA LYS A 73 -8.82 9.63 34.60
C LYS A 73 -9.53 8.64 33.69
N THR A 74 -9.42 8.83 32.39
CA THR A 74 -9.97 7.91 31.39
C THR A 74 -9.02 7.71 30.22
N GLN A 75 -9.08 6.54 29.61
CA GLN A 75 -8.29 6.20 28.43
C GLN A 75 -9.05 6.58 27.16
N VAL A 76 -8.39 7.34 26.29
CA VAL A 76 -8.91 7.69 24.96
C VAL A 76 -7.89 7.31 23.88
N GLY A 77 -8.37 7.20 22.64
CA GLY A 77 -7.50 7.06 21.48
C GLY A 77 -6.92 8.40 21.07
N GLN A 78 -5.60 8.51 21.05
CA GLN A 78 -4.87 9.63 20.46
C GLN A 78 -4.46 9.27 19.03
N PHE A 79 -4.92 10.07 18.09
CA PHE A 79 -4.46 10.00 16.70
C PHE A 79 -3.04 10.59 16.59
N VAL A 80 -2.08 9.78 16.15
CA VAL A 80 -0.67 10.17 16.04
C VAL A 80 -0.24 10.04 14.58
N LEU A 81 0.14 11.17 13.97
CA LEU A 81 0.78 11.19 12.66
C LEU A 81 2.19 10.58 12.77
N GLY A 82 2.53 9.73 11.82
CA GLY A 82 3.88 9.22 11.63
C GLY A 82 4.58 9.90 10.46
N GLU A 83 5.53 9.19 9.89
CA GLU A 83 6.40 9.68 8.81
C GLU A 83 5.69 9.73 7.45
N TRP A 84 6.32 10.39 6.48
CA TRP A 84 5.94 10.33 5.07
C TRP A 84 5.87 8.90 4.55
N SER A 85 4.87 8.65 3.71
CA SER A 85 4.61 7.35 3.11
C SER A 85 4.66 7.45 1.60
N ASP A 86 5.44 6.56 0.97
CA ASP A 86 5.42 6.37 -0.49
C ASP A 86 4.18 5.57 -0.95
N ARG A 87 3.50 4.91 0.00
CA ARG A 87 2.22 4.23 -0.23
C ARG A 87 1.10 5.22 0.00
N ARG A 88 0.16 5.30 -0.92
CA ARG A 88 -1.09 6.06 -0.79
C ARG A 88 -2.26 5.10 -0.59
N VAL A 89 -3.36 5.60 -0.06
CA VAL A 89 -4.59 4.82 0.10
C VAL A 89 -5.09 4.29 -1.25
N ALA A 90 -4.84 5.01 -2.36
CA ALA A 90 -5.15 4.55 -3.71
C ALA A 90 -4.40 3.27 -4.10
N ASP A 91 -3.17 3.10 -3.63
CA ASP A 91 -2.34 1.94 -3.91
C ASP A 91 -2.84 0.74 -3.11
N VAL A 92 -3.14 0.95 -1.82
CA VAL A 92 -3.75 -0.07 -0.94
C VAL A 92 -5.07 -0.57 -1.53
N PHE A 93 -5.94 0.34 -1.93
CA PHE A 93 -7.25 -0.02 -2.47
C PHE A 93 -7.16 -0.75 -3.82
N GLN A 94 -6.20 -0.38 -4.67
CA GLN A 94 -5.96 -1.09 -5.92
C GLN A 94 -5.41 -2.49 -5.68
N ALA A 95 -4.49 -2.63 -4.72
CA ALA A 95 -3.94 -3.90 -4.31
C ALA A 95 -5.03 -4.84 -3.75
N ASP A 96 -5.90 -4.36 -2.86
CA ASP A 96 -7.01 -5.13 -2.30
C ASP A 96 -8.00 -5.61 -3.38
N LYS A 97 -8.31 -4.75 -4.35
CA LYS A 97 -9.13 -5.14 -5.50
C LYS A 97 -8.45 -6.19 -6.37
N ALA A 98 -7.13 -6.13 -6.53
CA ALA A 98 -6.37 -7.08 -7.31
C ALA A 98 -6.31 -8.45 -6.60
N THR A 99 -6.04 -8.47 -5.30
CA THR A 99 -5.98 -9.70 -4.48
C THR A 99 -7.35 -10.38 -4.38
N ALA A 100 -8.43 -9.62 -4.20
CA ALA A 100 -9.81 -10.15 -4.13
C ALA A 100 -10.25 -10.93 -5.40
N ARG A 101 -9.59 -10.71 -6.53
CA ARG A 101 -9.90 -11.37 -7.83
C ARG A 101 -8.99 -12.55 -8.15
N LEU A 102 -8.03 -12.86 -7.28
CA LEU A 102 -7.08 -13.94 -7.54
C LEU A 102 -7.75 -15.31 -7.34
N GLY A 103 -7.47 -16.23 -8.27
CA GLY A 103 -7.80 -17.64 -8.10
C GLY A 103 -6.75 -18.35 -7.22
N PRO A 104 -7.02 -19.59 -6.77
CA PRO A 104 -6.18 -20.31 -5.81
C PRO A 104 -4.70 -20.40 -6.21
N GLN A 105 -4.41 -20.71 -7.47
CA GLN A 105 -3.04 -20.83 -7.97
C GLN A 105 -2.30 -19.49 -8.04
N SER A 106 -3.02 -18.38 -8.27
CA SER A 106 -2.40 -17.04 -8.25
C SER A 106 -2.13 -16.58 -6.82
N TRP A 107 -2.98 -16.96 -5.87
CA TRP A 107 -2.75 -16.78 -4.44
C TRP A 107 -1.53 -17.55 -3.95
N GLU A 108 -1.43 -18.83 -4.31
CA GLU A 108 -0.28 -19.67 -3.96
C GLU A 108 1.05 -19.11 -4.49
N VAL A 109 1.05 -18.59 -5.72
CA VAL A 109 2.22 -17.92 -6.30
C VAL A 109 2.54 -16.63 -5.57
N LEU A 110 1.54 -15.82 -5.21
CA LEU A 110 1.75 -14.56 -4.48
C LEU A 110 2.30 -14.83 -3.07
N ASP A 111 1.75 -15.80 -2.36
CA ASP A 111 2.25 -16.23 -1.05
C ASP A 111 3.70 -16.73 -1.15
N ALA A 112 4.01 -17.54 -2.17
CA ALA A 112 5.36 -17.98 -2.45
C ALA A 112 6.33 -16.84 -2.77
N VAL A 113 5.86 -15.70 -3.32
CA VAL A 113 6.70 -14.49 -3.47
C VAL A 113 6.99 -13.88 -2.09
N HIS A 114 5.98 -13.71 -1.24
CA HIS A 114 6.12 -13.08 0.08
C HIS A 114 6.98 -13.90 1.06
N GLN A 115 7.09 -15.22 0.90
CA GLN A 115 7.95 -16.08 1.73
C GLN A 115 9.47 -15.85 1.55
N GLY A 116 9.91 -14.91 0.70
CA GLY A 116 11.32 -14.64 0.45
C GLY A 116 11.69 -13.17 0.49
N PRO A 117 12.95 -12.84 0.81
CA PRO A 117 13.38 -11.45 0.82
C PRO A 117 13.50 -10.89 -0.61
N GLY A 118 12.63 -9.95 -0.98
CA GLY A 118 12.78 -9.07 -2.15
C GLY A 118 12.57 -9.73 -3.50
N GLU A 119 13.49 -9.48 -4.44
CA GLU A 119 13.40 -9.98 -5.81
C GLU A 119 13.26 -11.51 -5.87
N VAL A 120 12.23 -11.98 -6.55
CA VAL A 120 11.96 -13.40 -6.77
C VAL A 120 12.09 -13.74 -8.25
N ASN A 121 12.75 -14.85 -8.56
CA ASN A 121 12.85 -15.37 -9.91
C ASN A 121 11.86 -16.54 -10.14
N ILE A 122 11.58 -16.84 -11.41
CA ILE A 122 10.66 -17.91 -11.81
C ILE A 122 11.05 -19.27 -11.21
N ALA A 123 12.34 -19.60 -11.15
CA ALA A 123 12.79 -20.90 -10.65
C ALA A 123 12.52 -21.06 -9.15
N THR A 124 12.74 -20.00 -8.36
CA THR A 124 12.43 -19.97 -6.93
C THR A 124 10.93 -20.17 -6.69
N VAL A 125 10.07 -19.48 -7.43
CA VAL A 125 8.62 -19.63 -7.29
C VAL A 125 8.18 -21.04 -7.70
N ALA A 126 8.67 -21.55 -8.83
CA ALA A 126 8.38 -22.91 -9.29
C ALA A 126 8.75 -23.96 -8.25
N ALA A 127 9.90 -23.79 -7.58
CA ALA A 127 10.32 -24.67 -6.50
C ALA A 127 9.41 -24.59 -5.26
N ARG A 128 8.99 -23.38 -4.87
CA ARG A 128 8.11 -23.15 -3.70
C ARG A 128 6.69 -23.67 -3.90
N THR A 129 6.13 -23.48 -5.10
CA THR A 129 4.75 -23.89 -5.42
C THR A 129 4.65 -25.27 -6.07
N ARG A 130 5.80 -25.96 -6.28
CA ARG A 130 5.90 -27.24 -7.00
C ARG A 130 5.28 -27.19 -8.41
N MET A 131 5.26 -26.01 -9.03
CA MET A 131 4.77 -25.79 -10.38
C MET A 131 5.87 -25.94 -11.43
N SER A 132 5.49 -26.09 -12.69
CA SER A 132 6.45 -25.95 -13.80
C SER A 132 6.94 -24.50 -13.90
N SER A 133 8.19 -24.28 -14.35
CA SER A 133 8.71 -22.92 -14.56
C SER A 133 7.88 -22.11 -15.55
N ASN A 134 7.27 -22.77 -16.55
CA ASN A 134 6.37 -22.10 -17.49
C ASN A 134 5.10 -21.59 -16.80
N ASP A 135 4.49 -22.39 -15.93
CA ASP A 135 3.26 -21.98 -15.25
C ASP A 135 3.53 -20.95 -14.17
N ALA A 136 4.60 -21.12 -13.39
CA ALA A 136 5.08 -20.08 -12.46
C ALA A 136 5.34 -18.76 -13.18
N GLY A 137 5.98 -18.79 -14.36
CA GLY A 137 6.21 -17.61 -15.19
C GLY A 137 4.92 -16.94 -15.69
N LYS A 138 3.90 -17.72 -16.08
CA LYS A 138 2.58 -17.18 -16.46
C LYS A 138 1.90 -16.49 -15.28
N TYR A 139 1.92 -17.09 -14.09
CA TYR A 139 1.30 -16.52 -12.90
C TYR A 139 2.02 -15.27 -12.41
N LEU A 140 3.35 -15.26 -12.38
CA LEU A 140 4.13 -14.05 -12.08
C LEU A 140 3.84 -12.91 -13.07
N LEU A 141 3.76 -13.21 -14.37
CA LEU A 141 3.37 -12.21 -15.36
C LEU A 141 1.95 -11.68 -15.14
N ARG A 142 1.02 -12.55 -14.73
CA ARG A 142 -0.36 -12.15 -14.41
C ARG A 142 -0.41 -11.22 -13.20
N LEU A 143 0.30 -11.56 -12.12
CA LEU A 143 0.40 -10.74 -10.91
C LEU A 143 1.06 -9.38 -11.20
N ALA A 144 2.08 -9.36 -12.08
CA ALA A 144 2.67 -8.10 -12.51
C ALA A 144 1.72 -7.24 -13.36
N ARG A 145 0.91 -7.86 -14.22
CA ARG A 145 -0.13 -7.15 -14.98
C ARG A 145 -1.26 -6.60 -14.11
N SER A 146 -1.51 -7.20 -12.95
CA SER A 146 -2.48 -6.68 -11.96
C SER A 146 -1.89 -5.64 -11.01
N GLY A 147 -0.61 -5.27 -11.17
CA GLY A 147 0.07 -4.28 -10.33
C GLY A 147 0.49 -4.79 -8.94
N LEU A 148 0.36 -6.09 -8.68
CA LEU A 148 0.78 -6.69 -7.40
C LEU A 148 2.29 -6.94 -7.35
N LEU A 149 2.94 -7.06 -8.51
CA LEU A 149 4.38 -7.22 -8.65
C LEU A 149 4.92 -6.26 -9.72
N THR A 150 6.20 -5.94 -9.61
CA THR A 150 6.94 -5.15 -10.60
C THR A 150 8.01 -6.02 -11.25
N LYS A 151 8.20 -5.93 -12.56
CA LYS A 151 9.34 -6.58 -13.22
C LYS A 151 10.61 -5.80 -12.92
N VAL A 152 11.67 -6.50 -12.51
CA VAL A 152 12.95 -5.86 -12.25
C VAL A 152 13.60 -5.46 -13.59
N PRO A 153 13.95 -4.18 -13.82
CA PRO A 153 14.63 -3.75 -15.02
C PRO A 153 15.96 -4.49 -15.21
N GLY A 154 16.25 -4.94 -16.43
CA GLY A 154 17.52 -5.62 -16.75
C GLY A 154 17.63 -7.08 -16.31
N LYS A 155 16.68 -7.62 -15.52
CA LYS A 155 16.68 -9.02 -15.08
C LYS A 155 15.49 -9.79 -15.65
N ARG A 156 15.74 -10.74 -16.56
CA ARG A 156 14.67 -11.51 -17.22
C ARG A 156 14.04 -12.51 -16.24
N GLY A 157 12.71 -12.46 -16.10
CA GLY A 157 11.97 -13.41 -15.26
C GLY A 157 12.17 -13.18 -13.76
N VAL A 158 12.60 -11.98 -13.39
CA VAL A 158 12.74 -11.55 -12.00
C VAL A 158 11.70 -10.47 -11.71
N TYR A 159 11.05 -10.62 -10.58
CA TYR A 159 9.95 -9.78 -10.12
C TYR A 159 10.25 -9.31 -8.72
N ASP A 160 9.86 -8.08 -8.41
CA ASP A 160 9.91 -7.52 -7.07
C ASP A 160 8.50 -7.16 -6.63
N TRP A 161 8.30 -7.02 -5.33
CA TRP A 161 7.02 -6.65 -4.76
C TRP A 161 7.13 -5.22 -4.17
N PRO A 162 6.16 -4.33 -4.43
CA PRO A 162 6.31 -2.89 -4.22
C PRO A 162 6.51 -2.43 -2.76
N GLY A 163 6.38 -3.30 -1.75
CA GLY A 163 6.64 -2.92 -0.36
C GLY A 163 8.11 -2.82 0.03
N ARG A 164 9.06 -3.32 -0.79
CA ARG A 164 10.49 -3.41 -0.41
C ARG A 164 11.44 -2.38 -1.01
N LEU A 165 10.97 -1.45 -1.84
CA LEU A 165 11.79 -0.36 -2.39
C LEU A 165 12.28 0.67 -1.34
N ARG A 166 12.28 0.33 -0.04
CA ARG A 166 12.46 1.25 1.09
C ARG A 166 13.90 1.36 1.63
N ASP A 167 14.82 0.45 1.32
CA ASP A 167 16.14 0.48 2.00
C ASP A 167 17.24 1.26 1.26
N GLU A 168 17.16 1.46 -0.05
CA GLU A 168 18.30 2.01 -0.81
C GLU A 168 18.25 3.53 -1.09
N LEU A 169 17.14 4.22 -0.80
CA LEU A 169 16.98 5.66 -1.13
C LEU A 169 17.00 6.61 0.08
N ARG A 170 17.38 6.12 1.27
CA ARG A 170 17.23 6.85 2.55
C ARG A 170 18.45 7.66 3.03
N ARG A 171 19.29 8.19 2.14
CA ARG A 171 20.25 9.25 2.53
C ARG A 171 20.09 10.47 1.62
N PRO A 172 19.82 11.62 2.25
CA PRO A 172 20.94 12.51 2.56
C PRO A 172 21.08 12.80 4.05
N THR A 173 22.35 12.88 4.45
CA THR A 173 22.87 13.29 5.75
C THR A 173 22.40 14.69 6.14
N GLY A 174 21.85 14.82 7.35
CA GLY A 174 21.59 16.10 7.99
C GLY A 174 21.78 15.99 9.49
N GLY A 175 23.03 16.04 9.95
CA GLY A 175 23.35 16.23 11.35
C GLY A 175 22.94 17.63 11.80
N GLY A 176 22.25 17.71 12.92
CA GLY A 176 21.89 18.96 13.60
C GLY A 176 21.49 18.64 15.02
N GLY A 177 22.48 18.59 15.91
CA GLY A 177 22.26 18.39 17.34
C GLY A 177 21.52 19.58 17.96
N CYS A 178 20.63 19.29 18.90
CA CYS A 178 20.02 20.30 19.75
C CYS A 178 21.03 20.73 20.83
N GLY A 179 21.36 22.02 20.82
CA GLY A 179 21.75 22.78 22.01
C GLY A 179 20.58 23.66 22.43
#